data_AF-A0A7C1CAQ4-F1
#
_entry.id   AF-A0A7C1CAQ4-F1
#
_cell.length_a   1.000
_cell.length_b   1.000
_cell.length_c   1.000
_cell.angle_alpha   90.00
_cell.angle_beta   90.00
_cell.angle_gamma   90.00
#
_symmetry.space_group_name_H-M   'P 1'
#
loop_
_entity.id
_entity.type
_entity.pdbx_description
1 polymer ?
#
loop_
_entity_poly.entity_id
_entity_poly.type
_entity_poly.pdbx_seq_one_letter_code
_entity_poly.pdbx_strand_id
1 'polypeptide(L)'
;YLMSRGFPGYIGYNSDSEVFTHILHYTRKKLGLPLTYYKDIITPLKPSEIEKRRDSEVARFLKTTLRPLCIDGPNCIIGFIPDGTCFMVQDSKKLRPGVVGGVKGKYALMSEECGLDRAVPERNHTDDIFPMRYDMVTVSPDAKEVKVWNQRQGWTKIIN
;
A
#
# COMPACT_ATOMS: atom_id res chain seq x y z
N TYR A 1 -0.53 1.83 20.28
CA TYR A 1 -0.97 0.43 20.50
C TYR A 1 0.18 -0.57 20.50
N LEU A 2 0.98 -0.69 19.43
CA LEU A 2 2.07 -1.70 19.39
C LEU A 2 3.17 -1.41 20.42
N MET A 3 3.58 -0.14 20.55
CA MET A 3 4.59 0.28 21.55
C MET A 3 4.16 -0.02 22.98
N SER A 4 2.88 0.23 23.32
CA SER A 4 2.34 0.08 24.67
C SER A 4 2.25 -1.38 25.14
N ARG A 5 2.59 -2.35 24.27
CA ARG A 5 2.67 -3.78 24.62
C ARG A 5 4.08 -4.23 25.01
N GLY A 6 5.07 -3.33 25.00
CA GLY A 6 6.43 -3.61 25.47
C GLY A 6 7.27 -4.50 24.54
N PHE A 7 6.91 -4.62 23.26
CA PHE A 7 7.69 -5.38 22.29
C PHE A 7 8.97 -4.62 21.91
N PRO A 8 10.19 -5.15 22.15
CA PRO A 8 11.44 -4.43 21.94
C PRO A 8 11.60 -3.83 20.54
N GLY A 9 11.16 -4.54 19.50
CA GLY A 9 11.24 -4.08 18.11
C GLY A 9 10.28 -2.96 17.72
N TYR A 10 9.46 -2.46 18.65
CA TYR A 10 8.53 -1.34 18.44
C TYR A 10 8.71 -0.22 19.47
N ILE A 11 9.82 -0.17 20.22
CA ILE A 11 10.07 0.85 21.26
C ILE A 11 11.13 1.85 20.75
N GLY A 12 11.03 3.12 21.15
CA GLY A 12 12.07 4.14 20.92
C GLY A 12 11.96 4.94 19.61
N TYR A 13 10.86 4.80 18.89
CA TYR A 13 10.60 5.38 17.57
C TYR A 13 9.46 6.44 17.68
N ASN A 14 9.65 7.62 17.10
CA ASN A 14 8.82 8.83 17.33
C ASN A 14 8.25 9.49 16.04
N SER A 15 8.26 8.83 14.87
CA SER A 15 7.75 9.38 13.60
C SER A 15 6.51 8.62 13.08
N ASP A 16 5.58 9.33 12.43
CA ASP A 16 4.43 8.74 11.72
C ASP A 16 4.87 7.73 10.64
N SER A 17 6.00 7.98 9.97
CA SER A 17 6.60 7.07 9.00
C SER A 17 6.97 5.71 9.60
N GLU A 18 7.39 5.71 10.88
CA GLU A 18 7.74 4.49 11.60
C GLU A 18 6.48 3.72 11.99
N VAL A 19 5.39 4.42 12.32
CA VAL A 19 4.08 3.78 12.58
C VAL A 19 3.62 2.97 11.37
N PHE A 20 3.70 3.52 10.15
CA PHE A 20 3.40 2.77 8.92
C PHE A 20 4.26 1.52 8.78
N THR A 21 5.56 1.65 9.02
CA THR A 21 6.51 0.53 8.94
C THR A 21 6.20 -0.56 9.97
N HIS A 22 5.85 -0.18 11.20
CA HIS A 22 5.45 -1.11 12.25
C HIS A 22 4.15 -1.84 11.92
N ILE A 23 3.16 -1.14 11.36
CA ILE A 23 1.91 -1.78 10.92
C ILE A 23 2.18 -2.75 9.77
N LEU A 24 3.02 -2.38 8.79
CA LEU A 24 3.42 -3.26 7.70
C LEU A 24 4.12 -4.51 8.22
N HIS A 25 5.09 -4.34 9.11
CA HIS A 25 5.82 -5.44 9.73
C HIS A 25 4.88 -6.35 10.54
N TYR A 26 4.02 -5.78 11.37
CA TYR A 26 3.03 -6.55 12.14
C TYR A 26 2.09 -7.35 11.21
N THR A 27 1.57 -6.70 10.16
CA THR A 27 0.68 -7.32 9.16
C THR A 27 1.35 -8.51 8.46
N ARG A 28 2.57 -8.31 7.93
CA ARG A 28 3.25 -9.32 7.12
C ARG A 28 3.96 -10.39 7.94
N LYS A 29 4.67 -10.00 9.00
CA LYS A 29 5.56 -10.89 9.75
C LYS A 29 4.94 -11.48 11.00
N LYS A 30 4.04 -10.76 11.67
CA LYS A 30 3.39 -11.28 12.90
C LYS A 30 2.04 -11.93 12.61
N LEU A 31 1.23 -11.34 11.75
CA LEU A 31 -0.06 -11.91 11.36
C LEU A 31 0.00 -12.82 10.13
N GLY A 32 1.08 -12.75 9.34
CA GLY A 32 1.24 -13.58 8.13
C GLY A 32 0.28 -13.22 7.00
N LEU A 33 -0.36 -12.06 7.05
CA LEU A 33 -1.40 -11.67 6.09
C LEU A 33 -0.80 -11.27 4.73
N PRO A 34 -1.52 -11.49 3.62
CA PRO A 34 -1.20 -10.90 2.32
C PRO A 34 -0.95 -9.38 2.39
N LEU A 35 -0.05 -8.89 1.53
CA LEU A 35 0.33 -7.47 1.49
C LEU A 35 -0.85 -6.54 1.21
N THR A 36 -1.83 -6.98 0.42
CA THR A 36 -3.05 -6.20 0.13
C THR A 36 -3.82 -5.83 1.40
N TYR A 37 -3.83 -6.70 2.43
CA TYR A 37 -4.50 -6.38 3.69
C TYR A 37 -3.83 -5.28 4.49
N TYR A 38 -2.57 -4.91 4.18
CA TYR A 38 -1.96 -3.73 4.78
C TYR A 38 -2.81 -2.47 4.52
N LYS A 39 -3.31 -2.30 3.29
CA LYS A 39 -4.22 -1.21 2.90
C LYS A 39 -5.56 -1.27 3.65
N ASP A 40 -6.11 -2.48 3.84
CA ASP A 40 -7.32 -2.72 4.62
C ASP A 40 -7.17 -2.39 6.10
N ILE A 41 -5.95 -2.49 6.65
CA ILE A 41 -5.65 -2.17 8.05
C ILE A 41 -5.44 -0.67 8.23
N ILE A 42 -4.59 -0.04 7.42
CA ILE A 42 -4.28 1.39 7.59
C ILE A 42 -5.46 2.28 7.20
N THR A 43 -6.24 1.89 6.19
CA THR A 43 -7.39 2.65 5.70
C THR A 43 -8.58 1.72 5.42
N PRO A 44 -9.28 1.23 6.46
CA PRO A 44 -10.35 0.28 6.28
C PRO A 44 -11.55 0.90 5.55
N LEU A 45 -12.13 0.13 4.64
CA LEU A 45 -13.37 0.48 3.95
C LEU A 45 -14.55 0.71 4.90
N LYS A 46 -15.60 1.37 4.41
CA LYS A 46 -16.88 1.45 5.13
C LYS A 46 -17.55 0.07 5.16
N PRO A 47 -18.35 -0.25 6.20
CA PRO A 47 -19.05 -1.54 6.28
C PRO A 47 -19.83 -1.89 5.00
N SER A 48 -20.57 -0.94 4.44
CA SER A 48 -21.36 -1.13 3.20
C SER A 48 -20.52 -1.37 1.94
N GLU A 49 -19.22 -1.03 1.96
CA GLU A 49 -18.28 -1.36 0.89
C GLU A 49 -17.64 -2.73 1.12
N ILE A 50 -17.33 -3.06 2.37
CA ILE A 50 -16.79 -4.37 2.76
C ILE A 50 -17.75 -5.49 2.38
N GLU A 51 -19.04 -5.32 2.63
CA GLU A 51 -20.09 -6.32 2.33
C GLU A 51 -20.12 -6.76 0.86
N LYS A 52 -19.61 -5.94 -0.06
CA LYS A 52 -19.59 -6.22 -1.50
C LYS A 52 -18.39 -7.05 -1.93
N ARG A 53 -17.40 -7.26 -1.06
CA ARG A 53 -16.20 -8.04 -1.36
C ARG A 53 -16.44 -9.53 -1.15
N ARG A 54 -15.76 -10.34 -1.94
CA ARG A 54 -15.76 -11.80 -1.77
C ARG A 54 -15.19 -12.25 -0.43
N ASP A 55 -14.20 -11.53 0.09
CA ASP A 55 -13.55 -11.75 1.39
C ASP A 55 -14.09 -10.82 2.49
N SER A 56 -15.36 -10.43 2.40
CA SER A 56 -16.02 -9.47 3.31
C SER A 56 -15.88 -9.84 4.78
N GLU A 57 -15.93 -11.12 5.12
CA GLU A 57 -15.76 -11.59 6.50
C GLU A 57 -14.36 -11.26 7.04
N VAL A 58 -13.32 -11.54 6.27
CA VAL A 58 -11.93 -11.24 6.63
C VAL A 58 -11.74 -9.73 6.78
N ALA A 59 -12.16 -8.95 5.79
CA ALA A 59 -12.04 -7.49 5.81
C ALA A 59 -12.80 -6.86 7.00
N ARG A 60 -13.99 -7.38 7.34
CA ARG A 60 -14.75 -6.97 8.53
C ARG A 60 -14.00 -7.31 9.81
N PHE A 61 -13.41 -8.50 9.90
CA PHE A 61 -12.65 -8.92 11.07
C PHE A 61 -11.42 -8.05 11.28
N LEU A 62 -10.68 -7.74 10.22
CA LEU A 62 -9.52 -6.83 10.25
C LEU A 62 -9.94 -5.44 10.72
N LYS A 63 -11.01 -4.86 10.15
CA LYS A 63 -11.52 -3.56 10.57
C LYS A 63 -11.86 -3.51 12.06
N THR A 64 -12.50 -4.54 12.59
CA THR A 64 -12.93 -4.59 13.99
C THR A 64 -11.75 -4.80 14.94
N THR A 65 -10.89 -5.77 14.64
CA THR A 65 -9.81 -6.19 15.55
C THR A 65 -8.57 -5.31 15.49
N LEU A 66 -8.28 -4.73 14.32
CA LEU A 66 -7.10 -3.91 14.08
C LEU A 66 -7.41 -2.41 13.99
N ARG A 67 -8.60 -1.99 14.44
CA ARG A 67 -9.00 -0.57 14.55
C ARG A 67 -7.93 0.34 15.17
N PRO A 68 -7.17 -0.08 16.22
CA PRO A 68 -6.11 0.76 16.79
C PRO A 68 -4.91 0.99 15.86
N LEU A 69 -4.83 0.31 14.72
CA LEU A 69 -3.77 0.45 13.70
C LEU A 69 -4.22 1.29 12.50
N CYS A 70 -5.47 1.73 12.46
CA CYS A 70 -5.95 2.59 11.38
C CYS A 70 -5.29 3.96 11.48
N ILE A 71 -4.95 4.54 10.32
CA ILE A 71 -4.32 5.83 10.22
C ILE A 71 -5.26 6.80 9.53
N ASP A 72 -5.58 7.87 10.25
CA ASP A 72 -6.32 9.00 9.72
C ASP A 72 -5.33 10.14 9.41
N GLY A 73 -5.26 10.55 8.14
CA GLY A 73 -4.41 11.66 7.73
C GLY A 73 -3.93 11.53 6.29
N PRO A 74 -3.60 12.66 5.62
CA PRO A 74 -3.02 12.65 4.27
C PRO A 74 -1.73 11.83 4.21
N ASN A 75 -1.68 10.80 3.36
CA ASN A 75 -0.47 10.01 3.17
C ASN A 75 -0.35 9.42 1.76
N CYS A 76 0.91 9.28 1.32
CA CYS A 76 1.32 8.47 0.19
C CYS A 76 2.52 7.66 0.67
N ILE A 77 2.35 6.35 0.76
CA ILE A 77 3.34 5.43 1.32
C ILE A 77 3.96 4.67 0.15
N ILE A 78 5.26 4.82 0.00
CA ILE A 78 6.08 4.04 -0.91
C ILE A 78 6.99 3.17 -0.03
N GLY A 79 6.97 1.87 -0.25
CA GLY A 79 7.74 0.93 0.55
C GLY A 79 8.13 -0.30 -0.23
N PHE A 80 8.95 -1.14 0.39
CA PHE A 80 9.31 -2.44 -0.14
C PHE A 80 9.28 -3.48 0.98
N ILE A 81 9.08 -4.74 0.60
CA ILE A 81 9.11 -5.87 1.53
C ILE A 81 10.33 -6.77 1.22
N PRO A 82 10.75 -7.64 2.16
CA PRO A 82 12.02 -8.39 2.03
C PRO A 82 12.14 -9.30 0.80
N ASP A 83 11.04 -9.62 0.12
CA ASP A 83 11.09 -10.40 -1.13
C ASP A 83 11.44 -9.55 -2.36
N GLY A 84 11.64 -8.23 -2.19
CA GLY A 84 11.96 -7.29 -3.27
C GLY A 84 10.74 -6.62 -3.91
N THR A 85 9.51 -6.95 -3.47
CA THR A 85 8.30 -6.29 -3.96
C THR A 85 8.25 -4.86 -3.45
N CYS A 86 8.17 -3.89 -4.35
CA CYS A 86 7.90 -2.49 -4.05
C CYS A 86 6.40 -2.21 -4.13
N PHE A 87 5.88 -1.25 -3.38
CA PHE A 87 4.47 -0.90 -3.40
C PHE A 87 4.21 0.59 -3.14
N MET A 88 3.07 1.06 -3.64
CA MET A 88 2.50 2.38 -3.35
C MET A 88 1.07 2.21 -2.84
N VAL A 89 0.74 2.87 -1.73
CA VAL A 89 -0.63 3.03 -1.22
C VAL A 89 -0.85 4.46 -0.74
N GLN A 90 -2.08 4.95 -0.79
CA GLN A 90 -2.42 6.32 -0.37
C GLN A 90 -3.54 6.31 0.66
N ASP A 91 -3.83 7.47 1.26
CA ASP A 91 -4.97 7.63 2.16
C ASP A 91 -6.32 7.49 1.43
N SER A 92 -7.41 7.31 2.20
CA SER A 92 -8.76 7.09 1.67
C SER A 92 -9.38 8.31 0.96
N LYS A 93 -8.80 9.50 1.13
CA LYS A 93 -9.21 10.75 0.47
C LYS A 93 -8.29 11.12 -0.69
N LYS A 94 -7.18 10.39 -0.90
CA LYS A 94 -6.17 10.64 -1.95
C LYS A 94 -5.64 12.09 -1.89
N LEU A 95 -5.14 12.49 -0.72
CA LEU A 95 -4.74 13.88 -0.45
C LEU A 95 -3.27 14.17 -0.77
N ARG A 96 -2.48 13.14 -1.09
CA ARG A 96 -1.09 13.25 -1.55
C ARG A 96 -0.96 12.63 -2.93
N PRO A 97 -0.16 13.22 -3.84
CA PRO A 97 0.01 12.67 -5.17
C PRO A 97 0.91 11.44 -5.14
N GLY A 98 0.78 10.62 -6.19
CA GLY A 98 1.56 9.41 -6.39
C GLY A 98 1.34 8.91 -7.81
N VAL A 99 2.45 8.56 -8.48
CA VAL A 99 2.47 8.05 -9.84
C VAL A 99 3.44 6.88 -9.94
N VAL A 100 3.07 5.87 -10.70
CA VAL A 100 3.90 4.71 -10.99
C VAL A 100 4.06 4.59 -12.49
N GLY A 101 5.28 4.59 -12.97
CA GLY A 101 5.56 4.54 -14.40
C GLY A 101 6.90 3.89 -14.67
N GLY A 102 7.08 3.42 -15.90
CA GLY A 102 8.33 2.83 -16.31
C GLY A 102 8.22 1.95 -17.54
N VAL A 103 9.23 1.12 -17.71
CA VAL A 103 9.35 0.14 -18.79
C VAL A 103 9.65 -1.22 -18.18
N LYS A 104 9.43 -2.30 -18.92
CA LYS A 104 9.72 -3.66 -18.43
C LYS A 104 11.16 -3.76 -17.91
N GLY A 105 11.33 -4.22 -16.68
CA GLY A 105 12.62 -4.31 -15.99
C GLY A 105 13.03 -3.04 -15.23
N LYS A 106 12.27 -1.95 -15.32
CA LYS A 106 12.53 -0.70 -14.58
C LYS A 106 11.27 0.12 -14.39
N TYR A 107 10.73 0.10 -13.17
CA TYR A 107 9.61 0.94 -12.74
C TYR A 107 10.03 1.85 -11.59
N ALA A 108 9.46 3.05 -11.56
CA ALA A 108 9.63 4.01 -10.49
C ALA A 108 8.27 4.35 -9.87
N LEU A 109 8.28 4.55 -8.55
CA LEU A 109 7.14 5.00 -7.75
C LEU A 109 7.53 6.39 -7.23
N MET A 110 6.82 7.42 -7.65
CA MET A 110 7.18 8.82 -7.37
C MET A 110 5.96 9.60 -6.89
N SER A 111 6.20 10.72 -6.20
CA SER A 111 5.12 11.65 -5.85
C SER A 111 4.59 12.40 -7.07
N GLU A 112 5.43 12.62 -8.09
CA GLU A 112 5.13 13.47 -9.24
C GLU A 112 5.76 12.91 -10.53
N GLU A 113 5.17 13.25 -11.67
CA GLU A 113 5.61 12.82 -13.02
C GLU A 113 7.03 13.28 -13.34
N CYS A 114 7.43 14.48 -12.89
CA CYS A 114 8.79 14.98 -13.09
C CYS A 114 9.87 14.07 -12.46
N GLY A 115 9.53 13.35 -11.39
CA GLY A 115 10.39 12.34 -10.80
C GLY A 115 10.53 11.10 -11.69
N LEU A 116 9.45 10.71 -12.38
CA LEU A 116 9.49 9.65 -13.38
C LEU A 116 10.27 10.09 -14.62
N ASP A 117 10.10 11.34 -15.08
CA ASP A 117 10.84 11.88 -16.22
C ASP A 117 12.34 11.79 -16.01
N ARG A 118 12.79 11.98 -14.77
CA ARG A 118 14.21 11.85 -14.41
C ARG A 118 14.64 10.39 -14.21
N ALA A 119 13.81 9.56 -13.60
CA ALA A 119 14.18 8.19 -13.23
C ALA A 119 14.07 7.21 -14.40
N VAL A 120 13.04 7.36 -15.23
CA VAL A 120 12.71 6.51 -16.39
C VAL A 120 12.28 7.39 -17.58
N PRO A 121 13.19 8.19 -18.15
CA PRO A 121 12.88 9.07 -19.29
C PRO A 121 12.38 8.33 -20.54
N GLU A 122 12.73 7.05 -20.67
CA GLU A 122 12.36 6.17 -21.79
C GLU A 122 10.92 5.63 -21.72
N ARG A 123 10.18 5.91 -20.63
CA ARG A 123 8.81 5.41 -20.45
C ARG A 123 7.83 6.11 -21.39
N ASN A 124 6.73 5.43 -21.69
CA ASN A 124 5.59 6.06 -22.33
C ASN A 124 4.68 6.69 -21.26
N HIS A 125 4.52 8.01 -21.31
CA HIS A 125 3.73 8.76 -20.33
C HIS A 125 2.25 8.36 -20.33
N THR A 126 1.70 7.86 -21.45
CA THR A 126 0.30 7.41 -21.50
C THR A 126 0.05 6.15 -20.67
N ASP A 127 1.11 5.44 -20.33
CA ASP A 127 1.07 4.19 -19.56
C ASP A 127 1.31 4.42 -18.06
N ASP A 128 1.56 5.68 -17.66
CA ASP A 128 1.71 6.07 -16.26
C ASP A 128 0.43 5.78 -15.46
N ILE A 129 0.61 5.14 -14.32
CA ILE A 129 -0.46 4.72 -13.43
C ILE A 129 -0.58 5.77 -12.32
N PHE A 130 -1.77 6.34 -12.19
CA PHE A 130 -2.11 7.28 -11.13
C PHE A 130 -3.06 6.60 -10.13
N PRO A 131 -2.53 5.97 -9.07
CA PRO A 131 -3.35 5.15 -8.17
C PRO A 131 -4.38 6.03 -7.47
N MET A 132 -5.63 5.55 -7.41
CA MET A 132 -6.70 6.26 -6.71
C MET A 132 -6.84 5.74 -5.27
N ARG A 133 -7.78 6.33 -4.52
CA ARG A 133 -7.95 6.09 -3.07
C ARG A 133 -8.03 4.60 -2.64
N TYR A 134 -8.54 3.74 -3.51
CA TYR A 134 -8.73 2.31 -3.25
C TYR A 134 -7.57 1.47 -3.79
N ASP A 135 -6.68 2.04 -4.57
CA ASP A 135 -5.69 1.27 -5.29
C ASP A 135 -4.44 1.06 -4.42
N MET A 136 -3.88 -0.13 -4.55
CA MET A 136 -2.54 -0.47 -4.13
C MET A 136 -1.78 -0.90 -5.37
N VAL A 137 -0.70 -0.21 -5.69
CA VAL A 137 0.19 -0.64 -6.77
C VAL A 137 1.34 -1.42 -6.18
N THR A 138 1.68 -2.54 -6.79
CA THR A 138 2.87 -3.32 -6.44
C THR A 138 3.70 -3.58 -7.69
N VAL A 139 5.01 -3.45 -7.55
CA VAL A 139 5.99 -3.81 -8.57
C VAL A 139 6.69 -5.05 -8.05
N SER A 140 6.60 -6.13 -8.83
CA SER A 140 7.22 -7.41 -8.49
C SER A 140 8.76 -7.33 -8.47
N PRO A 141 9.44 -8.28 -7.82
CA PRO A 141 10.90 -8.38 -7.86
C PRO A 141 11.42 -8.40 -9.31
N ASP A 142 12.59 -7.78 -9.51
CA ASP A 142 13.20 -7.53 -10.82
C ASP A 142 12.32 -6.70 -11.80
N ALA A 143 11.30 -6.00 -11.30
CA ALA A 143 10.44 -5.13 -12.10
C ALA A 143 9.78 -5.87 -13.29
N LYS A 144 9.37 -7.13 -13.07
CA LYS A 144 8.80 -8.02 -14.11
C LYS A 144 7.39 -7.63 -14.53
N GLU A 145 6.59 -7.19 -13.58
CA GLU A 145 5.17 -6.84 -13.75
C GLU A 145 4.75 -5.82 -12.69
N VAL A 146 3.77 -5.00 -13.06
CA VAL A 146 3.07 -4.07 -12.17
C VAL A 146 1.66 -4.58 -11.92
N LYS A 147 1.25 -4.65 -10.66
CA LYS A 147 -0.10 -5.06 -10.25
C LYS A 147 -0.81 -3.90 -9.59
N VAL A 148 -2.03 -3.64 -10.02
CA VAL A 148 -2.93 -2.66 -9.40
C VAL A 148 -4.06 -3.43 -8.73
N TRP A 149 -4.02 -3.54 -7.40
CA TRP A 149 -5.08 -4.14 -6.61
C TRP A 149 -6.08 -3.08 -6.16
N ASN A 150 -7.36 -3.33 -6.37
CA ASN A 150 -8.41 -2.40 -5.95
C ASN A 150 -9.07 -2.90 -4.65
N GLN A 151 -8.91 -2.15 -3.57
CA GLN A 151 -9.41 -2.49 -2.25
C GLN A 151 -10.92 -2.69 -2.20
N ARG A 152 -11.70 -1.87 -2.92
CA ARG A 152 -13.17 -1.94 -2.89
C ARG A 152 -13.71 -3.17 -3.60
N GLN A 153 -13.04 -3.58 -4.67
CA GLN A 153 -13.51 -4.67 -5.51
C GLN A 153 -12.80 -6.01 -5.23
N GLY A 154 -11.61 -5.98 -4.64
CA GLY A 154 -10.81 -7.15 -4.28
C GLY A 154 -10.06 -7.82 -5.45
N TRP A 155 -10.17 -7.33 -6.69
CA TRP A 155 -9.45 -7.87 -7.84
C TRP A 155 -8.15 -7.11 -8.14
N THR A 156 -7.27 -7.75 -8.89
CA THR A 156 -5.97 -7.22 -9.32
C THR A 156 -5.93 -7.13 -10.83
N LYS A 157 -5.55 -5.97 -11.36
CA LYS A 157 -5.15 -5.80 -12.76
C LYS A 157 -3.63 -6.00 -12.86
N ILE A 158 -3.19 -6.84 -13.79
CA ILE A 158 -1.76 -7.01 -14.11
C ILE A 158 -1.45 -6.16 -15.34
N ILE A 159 -0.35 -5.41 -15.27
CA ILE A 159 0.18 -4.57 -16.34
C ILE A 159 1.59 -5.07 -16.61
N ASN A 160 1.84 -5.45 -17.87
CA ASN A 160 3.10 -6.01 -18.37
C ASN A 160 3.85 -5.01 -19.23
#